data_AF-A0A670JNW7-F1
#
_entry.id   AF-A0A670JNW7-F1
#
_cell.length_a   1.000
_cell.length_b   1.000
_cell.length_c   1.000
_cell.angle_alpha   90.00
_cell.angle_beta   90.00
_cell.angle_gamma   90.00
#
_symmetry.space_group_name_H-M   'P 1'
#
loop_
_entity.id
_entity.type
_entity.pdbx_description
1 polymer ?
#
loop_
_entity_poly.entity_id
_entity_poly.type
_entity_poly.pdbx_seq_one_letter_code
_entity_poly.pdbx_strand_id
1 'polypeptide(L)'
;VNIYPQKRILRGAGFGVAALGWGTSPHFRCASLLVVPKFLGKEGRIYILTYVLARVFDGPVANTRHNLGEVVRSISCTVEMQIDNAKRAWKISLSPLRKILKDMVRSGKTLRSETRDVSRSFSELNEQVASEAGLGVRSVRSAVHKANPSTQEIYEAKTRMRCTRKHMGKGHVGL
;
A
#
# COMPACT_ATOMS: atom_id res chain seq x y z
N VAL A 1 -40.61 -6.32 -33.58
CA VAL A 1 -41.06 -5.86 -34.92
C VAL A 1 -40.79 -6.97 -35.93
N ASN A 2 -41.83 -7.50 -36.58
CA ASN A 2 -41.71 -8.64 -37.49
C ASN A 2 -41.25 -8.16 -38.88
N ILE A 3 -39.94 -8.30 -39.13
CA ILE A 3 -39.24 -7.73 -40.30
C ILE A 3 -39.45 -8.57 -41.58
N TYR A 4 -39.95 -9.79 -41.44
CA TYR A 4 -40.17 -10.74 -42.53
C TYR A 4 -41.23 -10.33 -43.57
N PRO A 5 -42.46 -9.93 -43.19
CA PRO A 5 -43.47 -9.51 -44.17
C PRO A 5 -43.06 -8.25 -44.93
N GLN A 6 -42.44 -7.29 -44.23
CA GLN A 6 -41.98 -6.03 -44.81
C GLN A 6 -40.91 -6.26 -45.90
N LYS A 7 -39.96 -7.16 -45.66
CA LYS A 7 -38.93 -7.55 -46.64
C LYS A 7 -39.52 -8.21 -47.89
N ARG A 8 -40.58 -9.01 -47.75
CA ARG A 8 -41.25 -9.67 -48.90
C ARG A 8 -41.97 -8.66 -49.78
N ILE A 9 -42.74 -7.75 -49.18
CA ILE A 9 -43.48 -6.71 -49.90
C ILE A 9 -42.52 -5.78 -50.63
N LEU A 10 -41.45 -5.34 -49.97
CA LEU A 10 -40.44 -4.46 -50.56
C LEU A 10 -39.73 -5.11 -51.77
N ARG A 11 -39.41 -6.40 -51.68
CA ARG A 11 -38.81 -7.15 -52.81
C ARG A 11 -39.78 -7.24 -53.99
N GLY A 12 -41.04 -7.60 -53.74
CA GLY A 12 -42.06 -7.69 -54.78
C GLY A 12 -42.28 -6.36 -55.50
N ALA A 13 -42.40 -5.26 -54.74
CA ALA A 13 -42.52 -3.92 -55.30
C ALA A 13 -41.30 -3.52 -56.14
N GLY A 14 -40.09 -3.82 -55.66
CA GLY A 14 -38.85 -3.55 -56.40
C GLY A 14 -38.75 -4.27 -57.74
N PHE A 15 -39.12 -5.56 -57.79
CA PHE A 15 -39.17 -6.32 -59.05
C PHE A 15 -40.21 -5.77 -60.02
N GLY A 16 -41.39 -5.36 -59.52
CA GLY A 16 -42.44 -4.74 -60.35
C GLY A 16 -41.97 -3.45 -61.03
N VAL A 17 -41.34 -2.54 -60.27
CA VAL A 17 -40.79 -1.28 -60.81
C VAL A 17 -39.68 -1.56 -61.84
N ALA A 18 -38.78 -2.50 -61.55
CA ALA A 18 -37.72 -2.86 -62.49
C ALA A 18 -38.26 -3.48 -63.79
N ALA A 19 -39.29 -4.32 -63.72
CA ALA A 19 -39.93 -4.92 -64.89
C ALA A 19 -40.66 -3.86 -65.74
N LEU A 20 -41.38 -2.94 -65.10
CA LEU A 20 -42.04 -1.83 -65.79
C LEU A 20 -41.02 -0.90 -66.46
N GLY A 21 -39.93 -0.55 -65.77
CA GLY A 21 -38.84 0.26 -66.34
C GLY A 21 -38.15 -0.42 -67.52
N TRP A 22 -37.99 -1.75 -67.47
CA TRP A 22 -37.47 -2.54 -68.59
C TRP A 22 -38.42 -2.53 -69.79
N GLY A 23 -39.74 -2.62 -69.55
CA GLY A 23 -40.74 -2.57 -70.61
C GLY A 23 -40.79 -1.23 -71.34
N THR A 24 -40.72 -0.11 -70.62
CA THR A 24 -41.08 1.21 -71.15
C THR A 24 -39.92 2.07 -71.66
N SER A 25 -38.68 1.85 -71.20
CA SER A 25 -37.55 2.75 -71.51
C SER A 25 -36.36 2.05 -72.17
N PRO A 26 -35.97 2.44 -73.40
CA PRO A 26 -34.75 1.96 -74.05
C PRO A 26 -33.48 2.30 -73.25
N HIS A 27 -33.43 3.47 -72.60
CA HIS A 27 -32.30 3.86 -71.76
C HIS A 27 -32.13 2.94 -70.55
N PHE A 28 -33.23 2.53 -69.93
CA PHE A 28 -33.21 1.60 -68.81
C PHE A 28 -32.69 0.22 -69.23
N ARG A 29 -33.12 -0.29 -70.40
CA ARG A 29 -32.62 -1.56 -70.98
C ARG A 29 -31.11 -1.53 -71.26
N CYS A 30 -30.60 -0.42 -71.81
CA CYS A 30 -29.18 -0.28 -72.08
C CYS A 30 -28.35 -0.19 -70.79
N ALA A 31 -28.84 0.60 -69.81
CA ALA A 31 -28.16 0.74 -68.53
C ALA A 31 -28.06 -0.60 -67.80
N SER A 32 -29.14 -1.36 -67.75
CA SER A 32 -29.19 -2.66 -67.09
C SER A 32 -28.37 -3.75 -67.79
N LEU A 33 -28.30 -3.78 -69.12
CA LEU A 33 -27.41 -4.67 -69.88
C LEU A 33 -25.93 -4.41 -69.57
N LEU A 34 -25.57 -3.16 -69.28
CA LEU A 34 -24.21 -2.76 -68.93
C LEU A 34 -23.86 -3.03 -67.46
N VAL A 35 -24.83 -3.34 -66.59
CA VAL A 35 -24.58 -3.64 -65.17
C VAL A 35 -23.69 -4.87 -65.01
N VAL A 36 -23.96 -5.96 -65.74
CA VAL A 36 -23.18 -7.20 -65.66
C VAL A 36 -21.71 -6.99 -66.08
N PRO A 37 -21.43 -6.37 -67.25
CA PRO A 37 -20.06 -5.98 -67.62
C PRO A 37 -19.38 -5.03 -66.61
N LYS A 38 -20.12 -4.10 -65.99
CA LYS A 38 -19.58 -3.17 -64.99
C LYS A 38 -19.12 -3.88 -63.71
N PHE A 39 -19.84 -4.92 -63.28
CA PHE A 39 -19.44 -5.76 -62.15
C PHE A 39 -18.26 -6.71 -62.46
N LEU A 40 -17.92 -6.92 -63.72
CA LEU A 40 -16.74 -7.71 -64.13
C LEU A 40 -15.46 -6.86 -64.24
N GLY A 41 -15.56 -5.54 -64.03
CA GLY A 41 -14.44 -4.61 -64.06
C GLY A 41 -13.71 -4.45 -62.72
N LYS A 42 -12.74 -3.52 -62.68
CA LYS A 42 -11.97 -3.16 -61.46
C LYS A 42 -12.87 -2.72 -60.30
N GLU A 43 -13.91 -1.95 -60.62
CA GLU A 43 -14.91 -1.46 -59.65
C GLU A 43 -15.85 -2.57 -59.14
N GLY A 44 -15.99 -3.67 -59.89
CA GLY A 44 -16.83 -4.81 -59.51
C GLY A 44 -16.31 -5.61 -58.32
N ARG A 45 -15.00 -5.54 -58.08
CA ARG A 45 -14.31 -6.32 -57.02
C ARG A 45 -14.85 -5.99 -55.63
N ILE A 46 -15.17 -4.72 -55.37
CA ILE A 46 -15.69 -4.31 -54.06
C ILE A 46 -17.06 -4.91 -53.78
N TYR A 47 -17.90 -5.09 -54.81
CA TYR A 47 -19.21 -5.72 -54.68
C TYR A 47 -19.09 -7.21 -54.39
N ILE A 48 -18.17 -7.90 -55.06
CA ILE A 48 -17.87 -9.31 -54.79
C ILE A 48 -17.32 -9.46 -53.36
N LEU A 49 -16.37 -8.61 -52.97
CA LEU A 49 -15.78 -8.65 -51.64
C LEU A 49 -16.82 -8.39 -50.55
N THR A 50 -17.70 -7.41 -50.74
CA THR A 50 -18.80 -7.09 -49.83
C THR A 50 -19.80 -8.24 -49.73
N TYR A 51 -20.14 -8.88 -50.86
CA TYR A 51 -21.03 -10.04 -50.86
C TYR A 51 -20.41 -11.22 -50.10
N VAL A 52 -19.13 -11.53 -50.35
CA VAL A 52 -18.40 -12.57 -49.63
C VAL A 52 -18.35 -12.25 -48.13
N LEU A 53 -18.05 -11.00 -47.77
CA LEU A 53 -18.01 -10.55 -46.38
C LEU A 53 -19.37 -10.73 -45.70
N ALA A 54 -20.47 -10.33 -46.35
CA ALA A 54 -21.81 -10.53 -45.82
C ALA A 54 -22.11 -12.02 -45.57
N ARG A 55 -21.73 -12.90 -46.51
CA ARG A 55 -21.92 -14.35 -46.36
C ARG A 55 -21.04 -14.96 -45.27
N VAL A 56 -19.82 -14.46 -45.09
CA VAL A 56 -18.93 -14.86 -43.99
C VAL A 56 -19.51 -14.44 -42.64
N PHE A 57 -20.12 -13.26 -42.56
CA PHE A 57 -20.77 -12.78 -41.34
C PHE A 57 -22.02 -13.60 -40.96
N ASP A 58 -22.86 -13.93 -41.94
CA ASP A 58 -24.09 -14.72 -41.71
C ASP A 58 -23.81 -16.21 -41.49
N GLY A 59 -22.66 -16.72 -41.97
CA GLY A 59 -22.27 -18.12 -41.85
C GLY A 59 -21.29 -18.38 -40.70
N PRO A 60 -19.98 -18.55 -40.99
CA PRO A 60 -19.00 -19.01 -40.02
C PRO A 60 -18.85 -18.08 -38.80
N VAL A 61 -18.96 -16.76 -38.99
CA VAL A 61 -18.82 -15.80 -37.88
C VAL A 61 -19.96 -15.92 -36.87
N ALA A 62 -21.19 -16.22 -37.32
CA ALA A 62 -22.33 -16.43 -36.42
C ALA A 62 -22.08 -17.63 -35.48
N ASN A 63 -21.49 -18.71 -35.99
CA ASN A 63 -21.09 -19.88 -35.19
C ASN A 63 -19.98 -19.55 -34.19
N THR A 64 -18.93 -18.84 -34.63
CA THR A 64 -17.84 -18.43 -33.74
C THR A 64 -18.31 -17.49 -32.64
N ARG A 65 -19.26 -16.60 -32.93
CA ARG A 65 -19.86 -15.72 -31.91
C ARG A 65 -20.60 -16.51 -30.83
N HIS A 66 -21.29 -17.59 -31.20
CA HIS A 66 -21.95 -18.45 -30.23
C HIS A 66 -20.95 -19.11 -29.29
N ASN A 67 -19.89 -19.72 -29.85
CA ASN A 67 -18.82 -20.34 -29.06
C ASN A 67 -18.10 -19.31 -28.17
N LEU A 68 -17.85 -18.11 -28.69
CA LEU A 68 -17.23 -17.02 -27.93
C LEU A 68 -18.09 -16.62 -26.73
N GLY A 69 -19.42 -16.63 -26.88
CA GLY A 69 -20.34 -16.38 -25.77
C GLY A 69 -20.13 -17.35 -24.60
N GLU A 70 -19.97 -18.64 -24.90
CA GLU A 70 -19.71 -19.66 -23.87
C GLU A 70 -18.30 -19.49 -23.26
N VAL A 71 -17.30 -19.18 -24.08
CA VAL A 71 -15.94 -18.90 -23.60
C VAL A 71 -15.93 -17.71 -22.64
N VAL A 72 -16.57 -16.60 -23.00
CA VAL A 72 -16.70 -15.41 -22.14
C VAL A 72 -17.36 -15.78 -20.81
N ARG A 73 -18.42 -16.61 -20.85
CA ARG A 73 -19.12 -17.07 -19.65
C ARG A 73 -18.20 -17.90 -18.73
N SER A 74 -17.39 -18.79 -19.30
CA SER A 74 -16.43 -19.61 -18.55
C SER A 74 -15.32 -18.77 -17.92
N ILE A 75 -14.84 -17.74 -18.62
CA ILE A 75 -13.83 -16.80 -18.14
C ILE A 75 -14.40 -15.98 -16.98
N SER A 76 -15.63 -15.46 -17.09
CA SER A 76 -16.29 -14.73 -16.00
C SER A 76 -16.33 -15.56 -14.72
N CYS A 77 -16.76 -16.84 -14.81
CA CYS A 77 -16.78 -17.74 -13.66
C CYS A 77 -15.37 -17.98 -13.07
N THR A 78 -14.37 -18.15 -13.93
CA THR A 78 -12.98 -18.33 -13.51
C THR A 78 -12.44 -17.10 -12.78
N VAL A 79 -12.75 -15.90 -13.29
CA VAL A 79 -12.32 -14.62 -12.71
C VAL A 79 -12.98 -14.38 -11.36
N GLU A 80 -14.28 -14.66 -11.22
CA GLU A 80 -14.97 -14.55 -9.93
C GLU A 80 -14.30 -15.43 -8.87
N MET A 81 -13.99 -16.68 -9.22
CA MET A 81 -13.25 -17.57 -8.33
C MET A 81 -11.85 -17.05 -8.00
N GLN A 82 -11.11 -16.55 -8.98
CA GLN A 82 -9.76 -16.00 -8.77
C GLN A 82 -9.79 -14.78 -7.85
N ILE A 83 -10.77 -13.90 -7.99
CA ILE A 83 -10.93 -12.72 -7.12
C ILE A 83 -11.16 -13.14 -5.68
N ASP A 84 -12.04 -14.11 -5.44
CA ASP A 84 -12.37 -14.54 -4.08
C ASP A 84 -11.22 -15.27 -3.41
N ASN A 85 -10.49 -16.12 -4.15
CA ASN A 85 -9.27 -16.75 -3.66
C ASN A 85 -8.17 -15.71 -3.38
N ALA A 86 -7.99 -14.72 -4.25
CA ALA A 86 -7.03 -13.65 -4.06
C ALA A 86 -7.37 -12.80 -2.81
N LYS A 87 -8.65 -12.45 -2.60
CA LYS A 87 -9.11 -11.74 -1.40
C LYS A 87 -8.82 -12.54 -0.12
N ARG A 88 -9.10 -13.85 -0.14
CA ARG A 88 -8.84 -14.74 1.01
C ARG A 88 -7.34 -14.82 1.29
N ALA A 89 -6.52 -15.08 0.27
CA ALA A 89 -5.06 -15.11 0.39
C ALA A 89 -4.52 -13.78 0.94
N TRP A 90 -4.95 -12.65 0.37
CA TRP A 90 -4.54 -11.32 0.81
C TRP A 90 -4.93 -11.03 2.27
N LYS A 91 -6.15 -11.41 2.68
CA LYS A 91 -6.61 -11.26 4.06
C LYS A 91 -5.73 -12.06 5.01
N ILE A 92 -5.42 -13.32 4.68
CA ILE A 92 -4.58 -14.19 5.51
C ILE A 92 -3.16 -13.63 5.60
N SER A 93 -2.56 -13.23 4.48
CA SER A 93 -1.19 -12.71 4.42
C SER A 93 -1.03 -11.35 5.11
N LEU A 94 -2.00 -10.43 5.01
CA LEU A 94 -1.88 -9.10 5.59
C LEU A 94 -2.49 -8.96 6.99
N SER A 95 -3.31 -9.93 7.45
CA SER A 95 -3.84 -9.91 8.81
C SER A 95 -2.77 -9.74 9.90
N PRO A 96 -1.63 -10.47 9.90
CA PRO A 96 -0.61 -10.30 10.94
C PRO A 96 0.05 -8.91 10.88
N LEU A 97 0.38 -8.42 9.69
CA LEU A 97 0.98 -7.08 9.51
C LEU A 97 0.06 -5.97 10.04
N ARG A 98 -1.25 -6.05 9.74
CA ARG A 98 -2.23 -5.10 10.26
C ARG A 98 -2.33 -5.12 11.78
N LYS A 99 -2.23 -6.30 12.39
CA LYS A 99 -2.26 -6.43 13.85
C LYS A 99 -1.04 -5.77 14.48
N ILE A 100 0.16 -6.08 13.97
CA ILE A 100 1.43 -5.51 14.45
C ILE A 100 1.41 -3.98 14.33
N LEU A 101 1.00 -3.43 13.19
CA LEU A 101 0.91 -1.98 13.00
C LEU A 101 -0.09 -1.33 13.96
N LYS A 102 -1.25 -1.96 14.19
CA LYS A 102 -2.25 -1.47 15.15
C LYS A 102 -1.72 -1.47 16.58
N ASP A 103 -1.05 -2.55 16.98
CA ASP A 103 -0.47 -2.68 18.32
C ASP A 103 0.65 -1.65 18.54
N MET A 104 1.52 -1.43 17.54
CA MET A 104 2.56 -0.41 17.57
C MET A 104 1.97 1.00 17.74
N VAL A 105 0.93 1.35 17.00
CA VAL A 105 0.24 2.64 17.13
C VAL A 105 -0.39 2.80 18.51
N ARG A 106 -1.00 1.74 19.06
CA ARG A 106 -1.59 1.76 20.41
C ARG A 106 -0.53 1.96 21.47
N SER A 107 0.54 1.16 21.44
CA SER A 107 1.66 1.30 22.37
C SER A 107 2.31 2.67 22.28
N GLY A 108 2.51 3.22 21.08
CA GLY A 108 3.03 4.58 20.92
C GLY A 108 2.14 5.66 21.57
N LYS A 109 0.82 5.51 21.49
CA LYS A 109 -0.12 6.41 22.18
C LYS A 109 -0.04 6.29 23.70
N THR A 110 0.00 5.07 24.22
CA THR A 110 0.15 4.82 25.67
C THR A 110 1.49 5.34 26.18
N LEU A 111 2.61 5.05 25.51
CA LEU A 111 3.92 5.55 25.88
C LEU A 111 3.95 7.09 25.92
N ARG A 112 3.27 7.75 24.98
CA ARG A 112 3.15 9.21 24.97
C ARG A 112 2.33 9.77 26.12
N SER A 113 1.24 9.12 26.54
CA SER A 113 0.47 9.56 27.71
C SER A 113 1.26 9.36 28.99
N GLU A 114 1.84 8.18 29.20
CA GLU A 114 2.66 7.86 30.37
C GLU A 114 3.84 8.82 30.51
N THR A 115 4.55 9.12 29.42
CA THR A 115 5.64 10.09 29.42
C THR A 115 5.16 11.50 29.80
N ARG A 116 3.97 11.91 29.35
CA ARG A 116 3.38 13.20 29.70
C ARG A 116 3.00 13.27 31.18
N ASP A 117 2.47 12.19 31.72
CA ASP A 117 2.06 12.11 33.13
C ASP A 117 3.29 12.13 34.05
N VAL A 118 4.33 11.35 33.71
CA VAL A 118 5.63 11.38 34.41
C VAL A 118 6.24 12.78 34.36
N SER A 119 6.27 13.41 33.18
CA SER A 119 6.79 14.78 33.02
C SER A 119 6.03 15.79 33.88
N ARG A 120 4.72 15.62 34.05
CA ARG A 120 3.89 16.49 34.88
C ARG A 120 4.21 16.32 36.36
N SER A 121 4.32 15.07 36.83
CA SER A 121 4.69 14.77 38.22
C SER A 121 6.06 15.32 38.57
N PHE A 122 7.06 15.20 37.68
CA PHE A 122 8.38 15.80 37.91
C PHE A 122 8.34 17.34 37.96
N SER A 123 7.52 17.98 37.13
CA SER A 123 7.34 19.44 37.18
C SER A 123 6.75 19.90 38.52
N GLU A 124 5.75 19.19 39.03
CA GLU A 124 5.10 19.48 40.32
C GLU A 124 6.06 19.26 41.50
N LEU A 125 6.89 18.21 41.45
CA LEU A 125 7.94 17.98 42.45
C LEU A 125 9.02 19.07 42.39
N ASN A 126 9.43 19.48 41.20
CA ASN A 126 10.42 20.53 41.03
C ASN A 126 9.93 21.89 41.55
N GLU A 127 8.64 22.21 41.35
CA GLU A 127 8.01 23.42 41.89
C GLU A 127 7.98 23.41 43.44
N GLN A 128 7.75 22.25 44.06
CA GLN A 128 7.80 22.11 45.52
C GLN A 128 9.21 22.26 46.09
N VAL A 129 10.24 21.77 45.40
CA VAL A 129 11.66 21.90 45.84
C VAL A 129 12.23 23.28 45.52
N ALA A 130 11.73 23.95 44.49
CA ALA A 130 12.08 25.34 44.15
C ALA A 130 11.38 26.37 45.04
N SER A 131 10.39 25.96 45.85
CA SER A 131 9.82 26.79 46.90
C SER A 131 10.86 27.01 48.00
N GLU A 132 11.19 28.27 48.27
CA GLU A 132 12.21 28.76 49.23
C GLU A 132 11.88 28.48 50.72
N ALA A 133 11.36 27.31 51.07
CA ALA A 133 11.09 26.92 52.45
C ALA A 133 12.05 25.81 52.91
N GLY A 134 13.34 26.13 53.07
CA GLY A 134 14.25 25.19 53.72
C GLY A 134 15.76 25.32 53.52
N LEU A 135 16.34 26.52 53.58
CA LEU A 135 17.80 26.69 53.69
C LEU A 135 18.18 27.41 54.98
N GLY A 136 17.91 26.75 56.11
CA GLY A 136 18.29 27.17 57.46
C GLY A 136 19.47 26.38 58.06
N VAL A 137 20.36 25.79 57.26
CA VAL A 137 21.53 25.03 57.77
C VAL A 137 22.82 25.75 57.43
N ARG A 138 23.05 26.92 58.05
CA ARG A 138 24.35 27.61 57.98
C ARG A 138 24.99 27.90 59.34
N SER A 139 24.51 27.32 60.44
CA SER A 139 25.10 27.57 61.78
C SER A 139 25.76 26.37 62.47
N VAL A 140 25.61 25.13 62.00
CA VAL A 140 26.11 23.94 62.76
C VAL A 140 27.46 23.40 62.27
N ARG A 141 27.91 23.77 61.06
CA ARG A 141 29.12 23.15 60.47
C ARG A 141 30.45 23.77 60.90
N SER A 142 30.45 24.95 61.53
CA SER A 142 31.71 25.63 61.91
C SER A 142 32.27 25.28 63.30
N ALA A 143 31.53 24.54 64.13
CA ALA A 143 31.94 24.26 65.53
C ALA A 143 32.46 22.83 65.79
N VAL A 144 32.32 21.89 64.83
CA VAL A 144 32.64 20.45 65.04
C VAL A 144 33.87 19.98 64.25
N HIS A 145 34.59 20.89 63.57
CA HIS A 145 35.79 20.55 62.79
C HIS A 145 37.12 20.74 63.52
N LYS A 146 37.14 20.79 64.86
CA LYS A 146 38.39 20.73 65.65
C LYS A 146 38.38 19.57 66.63
N ALA A 147 39.44 18.77 66.53
CA ALA A 147 39.90 17.76 67.48
C ALA A 147 39.27 16.36 67.41
N ASN A 148 39.40 15.69 66.26
CA ASN A 148 39.64 14.24 66.28
C ASN A 148 40.79 13.91 65.33
N PRO A 149 42.01 13.62 65.82
CA PRO A 149 43.15 13.31 64.97
C PRO A 149 42.87 12.00 64.22
N SER A 150 43.31 11.96 62.96
CA SER A 150 43.10 10.78 62.12
C SER A 150 43.90 9.59 62.66
N THR A 151 43.42 8.37 62.41
CA THR A 151 44.14 7.13 62.78
C THR A 151 45.56 7.10 62.21
N GLN A 152 45.79 7.79 61.09
CA GLN A 152 47.09 7.95 60.46
C GLN A 152 48.04 8.86 61.25
N GLU A 153 47.57 10.02 61.73
CA GLU A 153 48.36 10.90 62.60
C GLU A 153 48.77 10.19 63.90
N ILE A 154 47.89 9.36 64.46
CA ILE A 154 48.17 8.56 65.66
C ILE A 154 49.27 7.52 65.38
N TYR A 155 49.23 6.86 64.22
CA TYR A 155 50.24 5.87 63.82
C TYR A 155 51.61 6.51 63.55
N GLU A 156 51.62 7.67 62.89
CA GLU A 156 52.85 8.43 62.62
C GLU A 156 53.48 8.94 63.91
N ALA A 157 52.69 9.49 64.84
CA ALA A 157 53.17 9.91 66.16
C ALA A 157 53.79 8.75 66.95
N LYS A 158 53.13 7.58 66.96
CA LYS A 158 53.62 6.38 67.67
C LYS A 158 54.93 5.85 67.07
N THR A 159 55.06 5.89 65.75
CA THR A 159 56.27 5.46 65.03
C THR A 159 57.44 6.39 65.32
N ARG A 160 57.19 7.71 65.29
CA ARG A 160 58.22 8.73 65.60
C ARG A 160 58.79 8.58 67.02
N MET A 161 57.94 8.26 68.00
CA MET A 161 58.34 8.03 69.39
C MET A 161 59.20 6.77 69.59
N ARG A 162 59.03 5.74 68.75
CA ARG A 162 59.87 4.54 68.81
C ARG A 162 61.25 4.77 68.18
N CYS A 163 61.32 5.60 67.15
CA CYS A 163 62.57 5.97 66.51
C CYS A 163 63.42 6.90 67.39
N THR A 164 62.82 7.84 68.12
CA THR A 164 63.55 8.72 69.07
C THR A 164 64.08 7.96 70.29
N ARG A 165 63.37 6.93 70.78
CA ARG A 165 63.85 6.07 71.88
C ARG A 165 65.14 5.30 71.52
N LYS A 166 65.36 4.95 70.25
CA LYS A 166 66.63 4.34 69.79
C LYS A 166 67.82 5.31 69.75
N HIS A 167 67.58 6.63 69.75
CA HIS A 167 68.63 7.66 69.75
C HIS A 167 68.97 8.22 71.13
N MET A 168 68.14 7.97 72.17
CA MET A 168 68.44 8.31 73.57
C MET A 168 69.02 7.14 74.40
N GLY A 169 69.43 6.06 73.74
CA GLY A 169 69.92 4.82 74.39
C GLY A 169 71.33 4.37 73.94
N LYS A 170 72.17 5.26 73.40
CA LYS A 170 73.60 5.00 73.16
C LYS A 170 74.44 5.94 74.03
N GLY A 171 74.82 5.49 75.22
CA GLY A 171 75.69 6.26 76.12
C GLY A 171 75.92 5.67 77.52
N HIS A 172 76.28 4.39 77.61
CA HIS A 172 76.91 3.63 78.74
C HIS A 172 76.52 2.15 78.53
N VAL A 173 77.38 1.13 78.37
CA VAL A 173 78.62 0.65 79.02
C VAL A 173 79.29 -0.27 77.96
N GLY A 174 80.60 -0.40 77.75
CA GLY A 174 81.79 -0.09 78.53
C GLY A 174 82.75 -1.29 78.44
N LEU A 175 83.71 -1.25 77.50
CA LEU A 175 85.03 -1.91 77.44
C LEU A 175 85.66 -1.66 76.06
#